data_AF-A0A0B8P8Y1-F1
#
_entry.id   AF-A0A0B8P8Y1-F1
#
_cell.length_a   1.000
_cell.length_b   1.000
_cell.length_c   1.000
_cell.angle_alpha   90.00
_cell.angle_beta   90.00
_cell.angle_gamma   90.00
#
_symmetry.space_group_name_H-M   'P 1'
#
loop_
_entity.id
_entity.type
_entity.pdbx_description
1 polymer ?
#
loop_
_entity_poly.entity_id
_entity_poly.type
_entity_poly.pdbx_seq_one_letter_code
_entity_poly.pdbx_strand_id
1 'polypeptide(L)'
;MNPYSSRFETLSLSQQDLAQKRKQFMDNYLLETPANRFLHPDDWDGFCDRHCQEVGIPQPKREEFAKWCLDFKIWQGDLFVLSSVYQDVKQNDRLQ
;
A
#
# COMPACT_ATOMS: atom_id res chain seq x y z
N MET A 1 14.24 -5.00 22.59
CA MET A 1 13.71 -5.42 21.27
C MET A 1 12.25 -5.05 21.22
N ASN A 2 11.82 -4.32 20.18
CA ASN A 2 10.42 -3.92 20.03
C ASN A 2 9.61 -5.13 19.54
N PRO A 3 8.63 -5.66 20.30
CA PRO A 3 7.87 -6.86 19.92
C PRO A 3 7.08 -6.70 18.59
N TYR A 4 6.88 -5.47 18.11
CA TYR A 4 6.26 -5.20 16.82
C TYR A 4 7.15 -5.49 15.61
N SER A 5 8.48 -5.64 15.77
CA SER A 5 9.36 -5.94 14.63
C SER A 5 9.27 -7.39 14.13
N SER A 6 8.52 -8.26 14.83
CA SER A 6 8.44 -9.70 14.50
C SER A 6 7.36 -10.06 13.48
N ARG A 7 6.29 -9.26 13.34
CA ARG A 7 5.14 -9.63 12.49
C ARG A 7 5.44 -9.51 11.01
N PHE A 8 6.15 -8.46 10.62
CA PHE A 8 6.57 -8.27 9.23
C PHE A 8 7.46 -9.42 8.75
N GLU A 9 8.34 -9.92 9.62
CA GLU A 9 9.24 -11.04 9.33
C GLU A 9 8.49 -12.37 9.16
N THR A 10 7.27 -12.49 9.69
CA THR A 10 6.45 -13.71 9.52
C THR A 10 5.78 -13.84 8.16
N LEU A 11 5.84 -12.78 7.33
CA LEU A 11 5.27 -12.76 5.99
C LEU A 11 6.17 -13.50 4.99
N SER A 12 5.58 -14.02 3.92
CA SER A 12 6.37 -14.50 2.78
C SER A 12 7.19 -13.36 2.15
N LEU A 13 8.31 -13.69 1.49
CA LEU A 13 9.13 -12.70 0.78
C LEU A 13 8.31 -11.86 -0.21
N SER A 14 7.34 -12.47 -0.89
CA SER A 14 6.44 -11.76 -1.81
C SER A 14 5.56 -10.71 -1.12
N GLN A 15 5.06 -11.00 0.08
CA GLN A 15 4.25 -10.09 0.88
C GLN A 15 5.10 -8.95 1.48
N GLN A 16 6.34 -9.27 1.87
CA GLN A 16 7.30 -8.27 2.34
C GLN A 16 7.67 -7.29 1.21
N ASP A 17 7.97 -7.82 0.01
CA ASP A 17 8.26 -7.02 -1.18
C ASP A 17 7.07 -6.11 -1.55
N LEU A 18 5.85 -6.65 -1.58
CA LEU A 18 4.64 -5.87 -1.87
C LEU A 18 4.42 -4.74 -0.85
N ALA A 19 4.62 -5.00 0.44
CA ALA A 19 4.50 -3.99 1.48
C ALA A 19 5.54 -2.87 1.33
N GLN A 20 6.79 -3.23 1.01
CA GLN A 20 7.86 -2.26 0.75
C GLN A 20 7.54 -1.39 -0.46
N LYS A 21 7.10 -2.00 -1.56
CA LYS A 21 6.65 -1.30 -2.77
C LYS A 21 5.49 -0.34 -2.48
N ARG A 22 4.44 -0.80 -1.79
CA ARG A 22 3.32 0.06 -1.38
C ARG A 22 3.77 1.21 -0.49
N LYS A 23 4.73 0.98 0.41
CA LYS A 23 5.32 2.04 1.22
C LYS A 23 6.04 3.07 0.34
N GLN A 24 6.88 2.61 -0.58
CA GLN A 24 7.61 3.49 -1.50
C GLN A 24 6.63 4.33 -2.34
N PHE A 25 5.59 3.71 -2.89
CA PHE A 25 4.55 4.41 -3.65
C PHE A 25 3.85 5.50 -2.81
N MET A 26 3.51 5.20 -1.56
CA MET A 26 2.93 6.17 -0.63
C MET A 26 3.89 7.30 -0.28
N ASP A 27 5.16 7.00 -0.05
CA ASP A 27 6.19 8.01 0.23
C ASP A 27 6.36 8.96 -0.98
N ASN A 28 6.41 8.42 -2.20
CA ASN A 28 6.42 9.23 -3.43
C ASN A 28 5.20 10.15 -3.52
N TYR A 29 4.00 9.64 -3.21
CA TYR A 29 2.78 10.43 -3.28
C TYR A 29 2.78 11.60 -2.30
N LEU A 30 3.18 11.34 -1.06
CA LEU A 30 3.22 12.35 0.00
C LEU A 30 4.32 13.40 -0.23
N LEU A 31 5.37 13.07 -1.00
CA LEU A 31 6.41 14.01 -1.41
C LEU A 31 5.97 14.88 -2.59
N GLU A 32 5.28 14.31 -3.57
CA GLU A 32 4.94 15.02 -4.82
C GLU A 32 3.58 15.73 -4.76
N THR A 33 2.67 15.30 -3.87
CA THR A 33 1.30 15.82 -3.81
C THR A 33 1.12 16.75 -2.62
N PRO A 34 0.71 18.02 -2.84
CA PRO A 34 0.31 18.92 -1.77
C PRO A 34 -0.83 18.33 -0.92
N ALA A 35 -0.75 18.48 0.41
CA ALA A 35 -1.74 17.91 1.32
C ALA A 35 -3.19 18.37 1.06
N ASN A 36 -3.38 19.60 0.56
CA ASN A 36 -4.69 20.13 0.17
C ASN A 36 -5.25 19.55 -1.13
N ARG A 37 -4.47 18.73 -1.84
CA ARG A 37 -4.84 18.04 -3.09
C ARG A 37 -4.82 16.52 -2.94
N PHE A 38 -4.84 16.01 -1.70
CA PHE A 38 -4.85 14.58 -1.44
C PHE A 38 -6.01 13.88 -2.18
N LEU A 39 -5.66 12.93 -3.04
CA LEU A 39 -6.54 12.15 -3.91
C LEU A 39 -7.39 12.96 -4.91
N HIS A 40 -6.99 14.19 -5.22
CA HIS A 40 -7.65 14.96 -6.28
C HIS A 40 -7.51 14.21 -7.62
N PRO A 41 -8.60 14.06 -8.41
CA PRO A 41 -8.60 13.24 -9.63
C PRO A 41 -7.45 13.58 -10.60
N ASP A 42 -7.28 14.87 -10.89
CA ASP A 42 -6.29 15.35 -11.87
C ASP A 42 -4.84 15.02 -11.48
N ASP A 43 -4.53 14.94 -10.19
CA ASP A 43 -3.18 14.62 -9.71
C ASP A 43 -2.98 13.12 -9.56
N TRP A 44 -4.05 12.41 -9.17
CA TRP A 44 -4.01 10.98 -8.90
C TRP A 44 -3.70 10.17 -10.16
N ASP A 45 -4.43 10.41 -11.25
CA ASP A 45 -4.32 9.58 -12.46
C ASP A 45 -2.91 9.68 -13.06
N GLY A 46 -2.39 10.90 -13.21
CA GLY A 46 -1.03 11.12 -13.70
C GLY A 46 0.07 10.66 -12.73
N PHE A 47 -0.16 10.75 -11.42
CA PHE A 47 0.77 10.21 -10.43
C PHE A 47 0.85 8.68 -10.52
N CYS A 48 -0.30 7.99 -10.49
CA CYS A 48 -0.27 6.55 -10.48
C CYS A 48 0.20 5.97 -11.80
N ASP A 49 -0.19 6.50 -12.96
CA ASP A 49 0.31 5.96 -14.24
C ASP A 49 1.85 5.88 -14.30
N ARG A 50 2.52 6.91 -13.76
CA ARG A 50 3.98 6.96 -13.65
C ARG A 50 4.52 6.04 -12.55
N HIS A 51 4.09 6.23 -11.31
CA HIS A 51 4.69 5.58 -10.14
C HIS A 51 4.28 4.12 -9.96
N CYS A 52 3.10 3.72 -10.46
CA CYS A 52 2.63 2.34 -10.41
C CYS A 52 3.54 1.44 -11.27
N GLN A 53 4.03 1.93 -12.43
CA GLN A 53 5.01 1.22 -13.27
C GLN A 53 6.42 1.22 -12.66
N GLU A 54 6.91 2.37 -12.19
CA GLU A 54 8.26 2.50 -11.62
C GLU A 54 8.47 1.61 -10.39
N VAL A 55 7.48 1.57 -9.50
CA VAL A 55 7.54 0.78 -8.26
C VAL A 55 7.16 -0.69 -8.50
N GLY A 56 6.49 -0.99 -9.62
CA GLY A 56 6.08 -2.34 -9.99
C GLY A 56 4.92 -2.87 -9.14
N ILE A 57 3.90 -2.04 -8.93
CA ILE A 57 2.65 -2.43 -8.26
C ILE A 57 1.46 -2.38 -9.23
N PRO A 58 0.42 -3.21 -9.02
CA PRO A 58 -0.85 -3.02 -9.71
C PRO A 58 -1.40 -1.62 -9.44
N GLN A 59 -2.03 -1.02 -10.45
CA GLN A 59 -2.67 0.29 -10.34
C GLN A 59 -3.77 0.24 -9.25
N PRO A 60 -3.57 0.83 -8.06
CA PRO A 60 -4.57 0.76 -7.02
C PRO A 60 -5.74 1.69 -7.33
N LYS A 61 -6.92 1.35 -6.78
CA LYS A 61 -8.02 2.32 -6.72
C LYS A 61 -7.66 3.43 -5.73
N ARG A 62 -8.21 4.64 -5.92
CA ARG A 62 -8.01 5.77 -4.98
C ARG A 62 -8.41 5.41 -3.55
N GLU A 63 -9.53 4.71 -3.38
CA GLU A 63 -10.03 4.29 -2.08
C GLU A 63 -9.13 3.23 -1.43
N GLU A 64 -8.52 2.36 -2.25
CA GLU A 64 -7.55 1.37 -1.78
C GLU A 64 -6.28 2.07 -1.27
N PHE A 65 -5.76 3.04 -2.02
CA PHE A 65 -4.62 3.84 -1.57
C PHE A 65 -4.95 4.66 -0.32
N ALA A 66 -6.12 5.29 -0.26
CA ALA A 66 -6.59 5.99 0.94
C ALA A 66 -6.58 5.06 2.17
N LYS A 67 -7.01 3.82 1.97
CA LYS A 67 -6.99 2.79 3.01
C LYS A 67 -5.56 2.46 3.44
N TRP A 68 -4.61 2.31 2.51
CA TRP A 68 -3.20 2.07 2.85
C TRP A 68 -2.65 3.19 3.74
N CYS A 69 -2.86 4.46 3.36
CA CYS A 69 -2.43 5.62 4.14
C CYS A 69 -3.05 5.63 5.54
N LEU A 70 -4.34 5.32 5.64
CA LEU A 70 -5.06 5.28 6.92
C LEU A 70 -4.56 4.13 7.81
N ASP A 71 -4.46 2.92 7.26
CA ASP A 71 -3.98 1.75 7.99
C ASP A 71 -2.56 1.98 8.50
N PHE A 72 -1.67 2.48 7.63
CA PHE A 72 -0.28 2.76 8.00
C PHE A 72 -0.20 3.78 9.14
N LYS A 73 -1.06 4.81 9.14
CA LYS A 73 -1.14 5.80 10.22
C LYS A 73 -1.70 5.21 11.52
N ILE A 74 -2.80 4.45 11.46
CA ILE A 74 -3.43 3.82 12.64
C ILE A 74 -2.44 2.87 13.33
N TRP A 75 -1.67 2.14 12.53
CA TRP A 75 -0.69 1.17 13.00
C TRP A 75 0.70 1.77 13.22
N GLN A 76 0.80 3.11 13.30
CA GLN A 76 2.03 3.83 13.66
C GLN A 76 3.24 3.46 12.79
N GLY A 77 3.00 3.20 11.51
CA GLY A 77 4.05 2.88 10.53
C GLY A 77 4.43 1.40 10.45
N ASP A 78 3.65 0.49 11.03
CA ASP A 78 3.89 -0.96 10.90
C ASP A 78 3.68 -1.43 9.44
N LEU A 79 4.76 -1.85 8.78
CA LEU A 79 4.76 -2.34 7.39
C LEU A 79 3.87 -3.57 7.18
N PHE A 80 3.59 -4.34 8.23
CA PHE A 80 2.72 -5.52 8.15
C PHE A 80 1.34 -5.17 7.57
N VAL A 81 0.81 -3.98 7.81
CA VAL A 81 -0.54 -3.62 7.31
C VAL A 81 -0.57 -3.36 5.80
N LEU A 82 0.58 -3.01 5.23
CA LEU A 82 0.74 -2.80 3.78
C LEU A 82 0.95 -4.12 3.04
N SER A 83 1.27 -5.21 3.74
CA SER A 83 1.35 -6.55 3.15
C SER A 83 -0.03 -7.16 2.89
N SER A 84 -1.10 -6.43 3.20
CA SER A 84 -2.44 -6.98 3.28
C SER A 84 -2.88 -7.65 1.98
N VAL A 85 -3.23 -8.91 2.21
CA VAL A 85 -3.80 -9.99 1.37
C VAL A 85 -5.33 -9.81 1.21
N TYR A 86 -5.85 -8.59 1.41
CA TYR A 86 -7.30 -8.36 1.63
C TYR A 86 -8.19 -8.57 0.39
N GLN A 87 -7.64 -9.06 -0.72
CA GLN A 87 -8.41 -9.49 -1.89
C GLN A 87 -8.44 -11.01 -2.14
N ASP A 88 -7.53 -11.82 -1.55
CA ASP A 88 -7.51 -13.27 -1.83
C ASP A 88 -8.47 -14.10 -0.97
N VAL A 89 -9.03 -13.53 0.11
CA VAL A 89 -10.00 -14.27 0.94
C VAL A 89 -11.35 -14.41 0.24
N LYS A 90 -11.69 -13.57 -0.75
CA LYS A 90 -12.92 -13.73 -1.56
C LYS A 90 -12.73 -14.57 -2.82
N GLN A 91 -11.49 -14.90 -3.19
CA GLN A 91 -11.19 -15.67 -4.39
C GLN A 91 -11.05 -17.17 -4.10
N ASN A 92 -10.69 -17.55 -2.87
CA ASN A 92 -10.71 -18.96 -2.44
C ASN A 92 -12.10 -19.51 -2.10
N ASP A 93 -13.11 -18.67 -1.82
CA ASP A 93 -14.50 -19.11 -1.62
C ASP A 93 -15.27 -19.36 -2.94
N ARG A 94 -14.60 -19.24 -4.11
CA ARG A 94 -15.20 -19.57 -5.43
C ARG A 94 -14.63 -20.84 -6.06
N LEU A 95 -13.79 -21.58 -5.34
CA LEU A 95 -13.18 -22.83 -5.79
C LEU A 95 -13.45 -24.01 -4.83
N GLN A 96 -14.52 -23.96 -4.04
CA GLN A 96 -15.06 -25.12 -3.32
C GLN A 96 -16.48 -25.43 -3.78
#